data_AF-A0A6I9NWH0-F1
#
_entry.id   AF-A0A6I9NWH0-F1
#
_cell.length_a   1.000
_cell.length_b   1.000
_cell.length_c   1.000
_cell.angle_alpha   90.00
_cell.angle_beta   90.00
_cell.angle_gamma   90.00
#
_symmetry.space_group_name_H-M   'P 1'
#
loop_
_entity.id
_entity.type
_entity.pdbx_description
1 polymer ?
#
loop_
_entity_poly.entity_id
_entity_poly.type
_entity_poly.pdbx_seq_one_letter_code
_entity_poly.pdbx_strand_id
1 'polypeptide(L)'
;MAGRRALKAVLIDLSGTLHIEDTAVPGAQDALNRLRQASVDVKFVTNTTKESKRSLVERLQRLDFHVQEKEIFTSLSAARSLVERKQLRPLLLLEDSALEDFTGV
;
A
#
# COMPACT_ATOMS: atom_id res chain seq x y z
N MET A 1 5.53 -3.67 36.78
CA MET A 1 4.67 -3.28 35.63
C MET A 1 5.58 -3.02 34.44
N ALA A 2 5.61 -3.91 33.44
CA ALA A 2 6.35 -3.63 32.20
C ALA A 2 5.66 -2.45 31.51
N GLY A 3 6.35 -1.31 31.40
CA GLY A 3 5.82 -0.14 30.70
C GLY A 3 5.48 -0.53 29.26
N ARG A 4 4.23 -0.26 28.84
CA ARG A 4 3.82 -0.50 27.45
C ARG A 4 4.74 0.31 26.54
N ARG A 5 5.48 -0.37 25.65
CA ARG A 5 6.28 0.28 24.61
C ARG A 5 5.34 1.14 23.76
N ALA A 6 5.75 2.37 23.48
CA ALA A 6 5.01 3.25 22.57
C ALA A 6 4.94 2.61 21.18
N LEU A 7 3.73 2.52 20.63
CA LEU A 7 3.50 2.14 19.23
C LEU A 7 4.11 3.21 18.34
N LYS A 8 4.92 2.80 17.35
CA LYS A 8 5.57 3.74 16.42
C LYS A 8 4.82 3.85 15.10
N ALA A 9 4.34 2.73 14.58
CA ALA A 9 3.69 2.67 13.28
C ALA A 9 2.61 1.60 13.22
N VAL A 10 1.66 1.77 12.31
CA VAL A 10 0.64 0.80 11.95
C VAL A 10 0.76 0.50 10.46
N LEU A 11 0.86 -0.80 10.13
CA LEU A 11 0.77 -1.29 8.75
C LEU A 11 -0.67 -1.74 8.52
N ILE A 12 -1.35 -1.09 7.58
CA ILE A 12 -2.76 -1.29 7.30
C ILE A 12 -2.88 -2.02 5.97
N ASP A 13 -3.55 -3.17 5.99
CA ASP A 13 -3.94 -3.86 4.77
C ASP A 13 -4.98 -3.04 3.97
N LEU A 14 -5.08 -3.26 2.66
CA LEU A 14 -5.99 -2.49 1.80
C LEU A 14 -7.26 -3.29 1.46
N SER A 15 -7.11 -4.41 0.75
CA SER A 15 -8.23 -5.20 0.22
C SER A 15 -8.91 -6.01 1.32
N GLY A 16 -10.21 -5.79 1.54
CA GLY A 16 -10.97 -6.38 2.64
C GLY A 16 -10.81 -5.67 3.98
N THR A 17 -9.96 -4.63 4.04
CA THR A 17 -9.71 -3.83 5.24
C THR A 17 -10.21 -2.39 5.06
N LEU A 18 -9.73 -1.67 4.05
CA LEU A 18 -10.21 -0.32 3.72
C LEU A 18 -11.25 -0.32 2.60
N HIS A 19 -11.13 -1.24 1.65
CA HIS A 19 -12.03 -1.32 0.51
C HIS A 19 -12.27 -2.77 0.08
N ILE A 20 -13.40 -3.01 -0.57
CA ILE A 20 -13.71 -4.24 -1.31
C ILE A 20 -13.98 -3.79 -2.73
N GLU A 21 -13.11 -4.20 -3.66
CA GLU A 21 -13.15 -3.72 -5.05
C GLU A 21 -13.16 -2.17 -5.10
N ASP A 22 -14.17 -1.57 -5.73
CA ASP A 22 -14.36 -0.13 -5.86
C ASP A 22 -15.32 0.44 -4.79
N THR A 23 -15.47 -0.23 -3.65
CA THR A 23 -16.31 0.26 -2.54
C THR A 23 -15.51 0.32 -1.25
N ALA A 24 -15.62 1.43 -0.51
CA ALA A 24 -15.02 1.54 0.82
C ALA A 24 -15.74 0.64 1.84
N VAL A 25 -14.97 0.03 2.74
CA VAL A 25 -15.53 -0.68 3.90
C VAL A 25 -16.21 0.36 4.81
N PRO A 26 -17.45 0.11 5.31
CA PRO A 26 -18.16 1.07 6.15
C PRO A 26 -17.35 1.54 7.36
N GLY A 27 -17.19 2.85 7.51
CA GLY A 27 -16.43 3.47 8.60
C GLY A 27 -14.91 3.46 8.44
N ALA A 28 -14.38 2.93 7.33
CA ALA A 28 -12.93 2.86 7.10
C ALA A 28 -12.28 4.25 7.00
N GLN A 29 -12.93 5.21 6.34
CA GLN A 29 -12.43 6.58 6.23
C GLN A 29 -12.32 7.23 7.61
N ASP A 30 -13.37 7.14 8.43
CA ASP A 30 -13.40 7.71 9.78
C ASP A 30 -12.36 7.05 10.70
N ALA A 31 -12.22 5.73 10.62
CA ALA A 31 -11.21 4.99 11.37
C ALA A 31 -9.79 5.41 10.97
N LEU A 32 -9.52 5.56 9.67
CA LEU A 32 -8.22 6.02 9.17
C LEU A 32 -7.93 7.46 9.60
N ASN A 33 -8.92 8.35 9.51
CA ASN A 33 -8.79 9.75 9.94
C ASN A 33 -8.48 9.83 11.44
N ARG A 34 -9.18 9.05 12.26
CA ARG A 34 -8.90 8.95 13.70
C ARG A 34 -7.50 8.42 13.97
N LEU A 35 -7.04 7.42 13.21
CA LEU A 35 -5.70 6.87 13.38
C LEU A 35 -4.62 7.88 12.98
N ARG A 36 -4.82 8.67 11.92
CA ARG A 36 -3.91 9.75 11.52
C ARG A 36 -3.81 10.89 12.53
N GLN A 37 -4.81 11.05 13.40
CA GLN A 37 -4.76 12.00 14.52
C GLN A 37 -3.96 11.46 15.72
N ALA A 38 -3.67 10.16 15.77
CA ALA A 38 -2.82 9.58 16.79
C ALA A 38 -1.33 9.81 16.46
N SER A 39 -0.47 9.81 17.48
CA SER A 39 0.98 9.93 17.32
C SER A 39 1.63 8.63 16.86
N VAL A 40 1.15 8.05 15.74
CA VAL A 40 1.68 6.84 15.11
C VAL A 40 1.80 7.05 13.61
N ASP A 41 2.87 6.53 13.01
CA ASP A 41 3.02 6.53 11.55
C ASP A 41 2.06 5.54 10.91
N VAL A 42 1.46 5.92 9.79
CA VAL A 42 0.58 5.04 9.01
C VAL A 42 1.23 4.67 7.69
N LYS A 43 1.27 3.37 7.40
CA LYS A 43 1.69 2.82 6.11
C LYS A 43 0.67 1.79 5.63
N PHE A 44 0.49 1.71 4.33
CA PHE A 44 -0.41 0.76 3.70
C PHE A 44 0.36 -0.37 3.05
N VAL A 45 -0.13 -1.58 3.21
CA VAL A 45 0.45 -2.79 2.64
C VAL A 45 -0.60 -3.57 1.86
N THR A 46 -0.21 -4.18 0.75
CA THR A 46 -1.11 -5.05 -0.01
C THR A 46 -0.33 -6.04 -0.86
N ASN A 47 -0.95 -7.20 -1.12
CA ASN A 47 -0.39 -8.26 -1.96
C ASN A 47 -0.92 -8.24 -3.41
N THR A 48 -1.41 -7.09 -3.90
CA THR A 48 -1.86 -6.98 -5.30
C THR A 48 -0.71 -7.13 -6.31
N THR A 49 -0.96 -7.88 -7.38
CA THR A 49 -0.02 -8.10 -8.49
C THR A 49 -0.54 -7.57 -9.82
N LYS A 50 -1.73 -6.96 -9.84
CA LYS A 50 -2.46 -6.60 -11.06
C LYS A 50 -2.28 -5.14 -11.47
N GLU A 51 -2.16 -4.26 -10.48
CA GLU A 51 -2.14 -2.81 -10.69
C GLU A 51 -0.84 -2.19 -10.17
N SER A 52 -0.43 -1.10 -10.81
CA SER A 52 0.67 -0.26 -10.32
C SER A 52 0.31 0.41 -9.00
N LYS A 53 1.35 0.84 -8.28
CA LYS A 53 1.16 1.62 -7.06
C LYS A 53 0.38 2.90 -7.32
N ARG A 54 0.63 3.57 -8.47
CA ARG A 54 -0.11 4.77 -8.87
C ARG A 54 -1.60 4.48 -9.06
N SER A 55 -1.96 3.46 -9.84
CA SER A 55 -3.36 3.09 -10.07
C SER A 55 -4.09 2.76 -8.77
N LEU A 56 -3.42 2.09 -7.84
CA LEU A 56 -3.95 1.80 -6.51
C LEU A 56 -4.21 3.07 -5.69
N VAL A 57 -3.29 4.04 -5.69
CA VAL A 57 -3.47 5.34 -5.03
C VAL A 57 -4.67 6.07 -5.61
N GLU A 58 -4.76 6.14 -6.95
CA GLU A 58 -5.87 6.80 -7.64
C GLU A 58 -7.22 6.14 -7.31
N ARG A 59 -7.28 4.81 -7.20
CA ARG A 59 -8.49 4.12 -6.73
C ARG A 59 -8.85 4.50 -5.30
N LEU A 60 -7.90 4.46 -4.37
CA LEU A 60 -8.16 4.80 -2.97
C LEU A 60 -8.61 6.26 -2.81
N GLN A 61 -8.02 7.18 -3.57
CA GLN A 61 -8.43 8.59 -3.59
C GLN A 61 -9.84 8.77 -4.13
N ARG A 62 -10.26 7.99 -5.14
CA ARG A 62 -11.66 7.97 -5.62
C ARG A 62 -12.65 7.45 -4.57
N LEU A 63 -12.18 6.73 -3.56
CA LEU A 63 -12.98 6.27 -2.41
C LEU A 63 -12.88 7.22 -1.20
N ASP A 64 -12.43 8.46 -1.43
CA ASP A 64 -12.22 9.50 -0.43
C ASP A 64 -11.17 9.16 0.66
N PHE A 65 -10.25 8.25 0.37
CA PHE A 65 -9.08 8.04 1.23
C PHE A 65 -7.95 9.01 0.88
N HIS A 66 -7.52 9.78 1.88
CA HIS A 66 -6.34 10.64 1.80
C HIS A 66 -5.06 9.79 1.91
N VAL A 67 -4.61 9.20 0.80
CA VAL A 67 -3.39 8.38 0.73
C VAL A 67 -2.40 8.94 -0.29
N GLN A 68 -1.12 8.80 0.01
CA GLN A 68 -0.02 9.18 -0.86
C GLN A 68 0.78 7.94 -1.29
N GLU A 69 1.35 7.99 -2.48
CA GLU A 69 2.10 6.86 -3.05
C GLU A 69 3.24 6.37 -2.13
N LYS A 70 3.97 7.28 -1.48
CA LYS A 70 5.04 6.94 -0.52
C LYS A 70 4.57 6.24 0.76
N GLU A 71 3.26 6.19 0.99
CA GLU A 71 2.67 5.47 2.11
C GLU A 71 2.36 4.02 1.76
N ILE A 72 2.33 3.67 0.46
CA ILE A 72 1.96 2.34 -0.02
C ILE A 72 3.19 1.48 -0.32
N PHE A 73 3.17 0.28 0.24
CA PHE A 73 4.13 -0.77 -0.03
C PHE A 73 3.41 -2.03 -0.53
N THR A 74 3.64 -2.38 -1.80
CA THR A 74 2.99 -3.52 -2.46
C THR A 74 3.91 -4.75 -2.53
N SER A 75 3.37 -5.92 -2.83
CA SER A 75 4.18 -7.09 -3.21
C SER A 75 5.06 -6.81 -4.43
N LEU A 76 4.58 -6.02 -5.40
CA LEU A 76 5.39 -5.53 -6.54
C LEU A 76 6.55 -4.65 -6.08
N SER A 77 6.34 -3.74 -5.12
CA SER A 77 7.39 -2.91 -4.52
C SER A 77 8.49 -3.77 -3.89
N ALA A 78 8.11 -4.83 -3.18
CA ALA A 78 9.04 -5.78 -2.59
C ALA A 78 9.83 -6.56 -3.65
N ALA A 79 9.14 -7.02 -4.71
CA ALA A 79 9.74 -7.74 -5.83
C ALA A 79 10.74 -6.86 -6.60
N ARG A 80 10.37 -5.64 -6.98
CA ARG A 80 11.28 -4.67 -7.60
C ARG A 80 12.51 -4.42 -6.73
N SER A 81 12.31 -4.14 -5.44
CA SER A 81 13.42 -3.92 -4.52
C SER A 81 14.37 -5.12 -4.44
N LEU A 82 13.83 -6.35 -4.56
CA LEU A 82 14.65 -7.56 -4.60
C LEU A 82 15.46 -7.67 -5.91
N VAL A 83 14.83 -7.38 -7.05
CA VAL A 83 15.50 -7.39 -8.36
C VAL A 83 16.65 -6.39 -8.40
N GLU A 84 16.41 -5.15 -7.95
CA GLU A 84 17.42 -4.10 -7.91
C GLU A 84 18.59 -4.47 -6.98
N ARG A 85 18.29 -4.90 -5.75
CA ARG A 85 19.33 -5.31 -4.77
C ARG A 85 20.19 -6.48 -5.25
N LYS A 86 19.60 -7.40 -6.02
CA LYS A 86 20.29 -8.59 -6.53
C LYS A 86 20.82 -8.43 -7.96
N GLN A 87 20.62 -7.26 -8.59
CA GLN A 87 21.02 -6.96 -9.97
C GLN A 87 20.54 -8.04 -10.96
N LEU A 88 19.28 -8.45 -10.85
CA LEU A 88 18.69 -9.49 -11.69
C LEU A 88 18.10 -8.90 -12.99
N ARG A 89 17.93 -9.75 -14.01
CA ARG A 89 17.20 -9.44 -15.24
C ARG A 89 15.96 -10.33 -15.34
N PRO A 90 14.84 -9.92 -14.72
CA PRO A 90 13.66 -10.76 -14.65
C PRO A 90 12.95 -10.85 -16.01
N LEU A 91 12.35 -11.99 -16.31
CA LEU A 91 11.26 -12.06 -17.28
C LEU A 91 9.98 -11.61 -16.56
N LEU A 92 9.48 -10.42 -16.90
CA LEU A 92 8.29 -9.83 -16.27
C LEU A 92 7.02 -10.36 -16.94
N LEU A 93 6.36 -11.31 -16.28
CA LEU A 93 5.04 -11.82 -16.66
C LEU A 93 3.97 -11.11 -15.82
N LEU A 94 3.76 -9.83 -16.09
CA LEU A 94 2.88 -8.93 -15.34
C LEU A 94 1.79 -8.35 -16.23
N GLU A 95 0.70 -7.88 -15.63
CA GLU A 95 -0.29 -7.07 -16.33
C GLU A 95 0.29 -5.69 -16.73
N ASP A 96 -0.28 -5.07 -17.75
CA ASP A 96 0.23 -3.80 -18.32
C ASP A 96 0.34 -2.68 -17.28
N SER A 97 -0.63 -2.58 -16.36
CA SER A 97 -0.56 -1.62 -15.26
C SER A 97 0.61 -1.93 -14.33
N ALA A 98 0.79 -3.18 -13.92
CA ALA A 98 1.87 -3.59 -13.03
C ALA A 98 3.28 -3.43 -13.64
N LEU A 99 3.42 -3.45 -14.98
CA LEU A 99 4.70 -3.20 -15.64
C LEU A 99 5.25 -1.79 -15.37
N GLU A 100 4.37 -0.80 -15.15
CA GLU A 100 4.76 0.56 -14.81
C GLU A 100 5.69 0.59 -13.58
N ASP A 101 5.36 -0.19 -12.55
CA ASP A 101 6.12 -0.29 -11.30
C ASP A 101 7.52 -0.87 -11.52
N PHE A 102 7.83 -1.47 -12.67
CA PHE A 102 9.14 -2.02 -13.03
C PHE A 102 9.89 -1.19 -14.09
N THR A 103 9.39 0.00 -14.44
CA THR A 103 10.10 0.90 -15.36
C THR A 103 11.53 1.18 -14.86
N GLY A 104 12.51 0.95 -15.74
CA GLY A 104 13.93 1.17 -15.47
C GLY A 104 14.67 0.01 -14.80
N VAL A 105 13.98 -1.11 -14.53
CA VAL A 105 14.58 -2.41 -14.19
C VAL A 105 14.98 -3.13 -15.47
#